data_AF-A0A2V5W1P2-F1
#
_entry.id   AF-A0A2V5W1P2-F1
#
_cell.length_a   1.000
_cell.length_b   1.000
_cell.length_c   1.000
_cell.angle_alpha   90.00
_cell.angle_beta   90.00
_cell.angle_gamma   90.00
#
_symmetry.space_group_name_H-M   'P 1'
#
loop_
_entity.id
_entity.type
_entity.pdbx_description
1 polymer ?
#
loop_
_entity_poly.entity_id
_entity_poly.type
_entity_poly.pdbx_seq_one_letter_code
_entity_poly.pdbx_strand_id
1 'polypeptide(L)'
;MFDVAIVGGGPAGSSCAAFCAAAGLRTALFEREKFPREKVCGDCINPACWPILRRLKVAERMRNLPHGKLSCVDFIGITGHRISVALPTDENAEIAIKRSLFDNVLLERARELGTTVFESATVTTLISPDPRNEHWRISIGDQVIESRTLVAADGRNSTVARLCGLLPRPTKERIALQGHLPLPHDFGDRVVLEFRPEGYSGQAPVGDGQLNVNRSRRCARGRSSASAFRQVIRGGRSRR
;
A
#
# COMPACT_ATOMS: atom_id res chain seq x y z
N MET A 1 -24.42 14.62 4.90
CA MET A 1 -24.76 13.18 4.89
C MET A 1 -24.23 12.54 3.62
N PHE A 2 -23.58 11.39 3.73
CA PHE A 2 -23.01 10.63 2.61
C PHE A 2 -23.69 9.28 2.45
N ASP A 3 -23.62 8.70 1.26
CA ASP A 3 -24.09 7.34 1.01
C ASP A 3 -23.00 6.35 1.48
N VAL A 4 -21.74 6.65 1.19
CA VAL A 4 -20.58 5.83 1.56
C VAL A 4 -19.50 6.68 2.21
N ALA A 5 -19.03 6.25 3.38
CA ALA A 5 -17.84 6.75 4.05
C ALA A 5 -16.72 5.70 3.96
N ILE A 6 -15.53 6.11 3.54
CA ILE A 6 -14.37 5.24 3.34
C ILE A 6 -13.24 5.75 4.24
N VAL A 7 -12.67 4.88 5.07
CA VAL A 7 -11.54 5.26 5.94
C VAL A 7 -10.26 4.68 5.37
N GLY A 8 -9.32 5.54 4.97
CA GLY A 8 -8.03 5.24 4.36
C GLY A 8 -7.95 5.62 2.88
N GLY A 9 -6.93 6.40 2.49
CA GLY A 9 -6.67 6.88 1.12
C GLY A 9 -5.65 6.06 0.35
N GLY A 10 -5.35 4.83 0.80
CA GLY A 10 -4.51 3.91 0.04
C GLY A 10 -5.21 3.35 -1.21
N PRO A 11 -4.56 2.44 -1.96
CA PRO A 11 -5.09 1.92 -3.22
C PRO A 11 -6.49 1.33 -3.12
N ALA A 12 -6.78 0.62 -2.02
CA ALA A 12 -8.10 0.05 -1.76
C ALA A 12 -9.17 1.13 -1.58
N GLY A 13 -8.91 2.11 -0.72
CA GLY A 13 -9.88 3.16 -0.39
C GLY A 13 -10.09 4.14 -1.53
N SER A 14 -9.02 4.61 -2.17
CA SER A 14 -9.11 5.54 -3.30
C SER A 14 -9.78 4.90 -4.52
N SER A 15 -9.49 3.62 -4.82
CA SER A 15 -10.19 2.91 -5.90
C SER A 15 -11.67 2.69 -5.58
N CYS A 16 -11.98 2.29 -4.33
CA CYS A 16 -13.36 2.14 -3.88
C CYS A 16 -14.13 3.47 -3.99
N ALA A 17 -13.53 4.57 -3.52
CA ALA A 17 -14.13 5.89 -3.58
C ALA A 17 -14.39 6.36 -5.01
N ALA A 18 -13.40 6.18 -5.89
CA ALA A 18 -13.53 6.49 -7.31
C ALA A 18 -14.70 5.72 -7.96
N PHE A 19 -14.84 4.43 -7.69
CA PHE A 19 -15.97 3.64 -8.24
C PHE A 19 -17.31 4.05 -7.62
N CYS A 20 -17.40 4.31 -6.32
CA CYS A 20 -18.62 4.78 -5.67
C CYS A 20 -19.06 6.14 -6.24
N ALA A 21 -18.14 7.09 -6.36
CA ALA A 21 -18.42 8.40 -6.92
C ALA A 21 -18.81 8.33 -8.40
N ALA A 22 -18.12 7.51 -9.20
CA ALA A 22 -18.50 7.25 -10.59
C ALA A 22 -19.88 6.62 -10.76
N ALA A 23 -20.38 5.91 -9.74
CA ALA A 23 -21.74 5.38 -9.69
C ALA A 23 -22.79 6.39 -9.20
N GLY A 24 -22.40 7.64 -8.93
CA GLY A 24 -23.30 8.71 -8.47
C GLY A 24 -23.55 8.73 -6.96
N LEU A 25 -22.80 7.96 -6.16
CA LEU A 25 -22.93 7.95 -4.71
C LEU A 25 -22.20 9.14 -4.09
N ARG A 26 -22.85 9.83 -3.15
CA ARG A 26 -22.18 10.85 -2.33
C ARG A 26 -21.16 10.15 -1.43
N THR A 27 -19.89 10.30 -1.78
CA THR A 27 -18.81 9.53 -1.19
C THR A 27 -17.86 10.44 -0.41
N ALA A 28 -17.59 10.07 0.84
CA ALA A 28 -16.56 10.69 1.67
C ALA A 28 -15.38 9.72 1.87
N LEU A 29 -14.15 10.22 1.79
CA LEU A 29 -12.94 9.46 2.11
C LEU A 29 -12.13 10.21 3.16
N PHE A 30 -11.76 9.52 4.24
CA PHE A 30 -10.97 10.08 5.35
C PHE A 30 -9.58 9.47 5.37
N GLU A 31 -8.55 10.30 5.28
CA GLU A 31 -7.16 9.90 5.29
C GLU A 31 -6.37 10.73 6.31
N ARG A 32 -5.60 10.05 7.15
CA ARG A 32 -4.89 10.66 8.29
C ARG A 32 -3.65 11.42 7.85
N GLU A 33 -3.05 11.03 6.73
CA GLU A 33 -1.83 11.64 6.18
C GLU A 33 -2.19 12.63 5.07
N LYS A 34 -1.28 13.54 4.72
CA LYS A 34 -1.43 14.43 3.56
C LYS A 34 -0.64 13.88 2.38
N PHE A 35 -1.23 13.87 1.20
CA PHE A 35 -0.69 13.33 -0.03
C PHE A 35 0.09 14.41 -0.82
N PRO A 36 1.08 14.01 -1.63
CA PRO A 36 1.63 12.65 -1.72
C PRO A 36 2.34 12.25 -0.41
N ARG A 37 2.21 10.97 -0.03
CA ARG A 37 2.76 10.44 1.23
C ARG A 37 3.63 9.21 1.02
N GLU A 38 4.64 9.05 1.87
CA GLU A 38 5.47 7.85 1.84
C GLU A 38 4.73 6.62 2.40
N LYS A 39 5.03 5.44 1.85
CA LYS A 39 4.45 4.18 2.34
C LYS A 39 5.34 2.99 2.09
N VAL A 40 5.66 2.27 3.16
CA VAL A 40 6.44 1.02 3.09
C VAL A 40 5.75 -0.02 2.20
N CYS A 41 6.36 -0.35 1.06
CA CYS A 41 5.86 -1.32 0.08
C CYS A 41 6.92 -1.70 -0.96
N GLY A 42 6.92 -2.92 -1.50
CA GLY A 42 7.87 -3.29 -2.58
C GLY A 42 7.73 -2.53 -3.90
N ASP A 43 6.84 -1.52 -3.99
CA ASP A 43 6.59 -0.63 -5.14
C ASP A 43 6.14 -1.30 -6.46
N CYS A 44 6.09 -2.63 -6.52
CA CYS A 44 5.70 -3.39 -7.71
C CYS A 44 4.17 -3.42 -7.90
N ILE A 45 3.71 -3.11 -9.12
CA ILE A 45 2.32 -3.14 -9.57
C ILE A 45 2.14 -4.33 -10.48
N ASN A 46 1.46 -5.36 -9.97
CA ASN A 46 1.22 -6.60 -10.69
C ASN A 46 0.39 -6.36 -11.98
N PRO A 47 0.63 -7.14 -13.05
CA PRO A 47 -0.16 -7.08 -14.28
C PRO A 47 -1.69 -7.13 -14.08
N ALA A 48 -2.17 -7.84 -13.06
CA ALA A 48 -3.58 -7.95 -12.72
C ALA A 48 -4.22 -6.61 -12.28
N CYS A 49 -3.42 -5.59 -11.97
CA CYS A 49 -3.93 -4.26 -11.63
C CYS A 49 -4.37 -3.46 -12.87
N TRP A 50 -3.83 -3.74 -14.06
CA TRP A 50 -4.09 -2.95 -15.27
C TRP A 50 -5.58 -2.85 -15.67
N PRO A 51 -6.39 -3.92 -15.64
CA PRO A 51 -7.82 -3.81 -15.91
C PRO A 51 -8.55 -2.81 -15.00
N ILE A 52 -8.18 -2.75 -13.72
CA ILE A 52 -8.77 -1.81 -12.75
C ILE A 52 -8.32 -0.38 -13.08
N LEU A 53 -7.03 -0.17 -13.35
CA LEU A 53 -6.48 1.14 -13.70
C LEU A 53 -7.10 1.70 -15.01
N ARG A 54 -7.38 0.83 -15.99
CA ARG A 54 -8.11 1.21 -17.23
C ARG A 54 -9.54 1.61 -16.94
N ARG A 55 -10.27 0.83 -16.13
CA ARG A 55 -11.66 1.16 -15.71
C ARG A 55 -11.73 2.49 -14.97
N LEU A 56 -10.72 2.79 -14.15
CA LEU A 56 -10.57 4.06 -13.47
C LEU A 56 -10.05 5.19 -14.37
N LYS A 57 -9.68 4.90 -15.63
CA LYS A 57 -9.12 5.86 -16.60
C LYS A 57 -7.82 6.53 -16.12
N VAL A 58 -6.97 5.79 -15.41
CA VAL A 58 -5.66 6.26 -14.91
C VAL A 58 -4.48 5.45 -15.41
N ALA A 59 -4.70 4.40 -16.22
CA ALA A 59 -3.61 3.55 -16.71
C ALA A 59 -2.50 4.34 -17.43
N GLU A 60 -2.85 5.30 -18.28
CA GLU A 60 -1.87 6.16 -18.95
C GLU A 60 -1.12 7.07 -17.98
N ARG A 61 -1.84 7.68 -17.02
CA ARG A 61 -1.22 8.48 -15.94
C ARG A 61 -0.18 7.66 -15.17
N MET A 62 -0.47 6.39 -14.88
CA MET A 62 0.49 5.50 -14.20
C MET A 62 1.71 5.21 -15.06
N ARG A 63 1.55 5.02 -16.37
CA ARG A 63 2.70 4.80 -17.29
C ARG A 63 3.56 6.04 -17.46
N ASN A 64 2.99 7.23 -17.33
CA ASN A 64 3.72 8.50 -17.45
C ASN A 64 4.44 8.90 -16.15
N LEU A 65 4.21 8.21 -15.03
CA LEU A 65 5.01 8.38 -13.82
C LEU A 65 6.41 7.78 -14.01
N PRO A 66 7.43 8.30 -13.30
CA PRO A 66 8.70 7.60 -13.17
C PRO A 66 8.49 6.19 -12.61
N HIS A 67 8.88 5.18 -13.40
CA HIS A 67 8.68 3.78 -13.05
C HIS A 67 9.84 2.90 -13.53
N GLY A 68 10.08 1.79 -12.83
CA GLY A 68 10.89 0.69 -13.34
C GLY A 68 10.02 -0.25 -14.18
N LYS A 69 10.54 -0.75 -15.30
CA LYS A 69 9.93 -1.84 -16.06
C LYS A 69 10.52 -3.15 -15.55
N LEU A 70 9.69 -4.17 -15.38
CA LEU A 70 10.10 -5.44 -14.81
C LEU A 70 9.82 -6.56 -15.82
N SER A 71 10.88 -7.24 -16.25
CA SER A 71 10.84 -8.31 -17.25
C SER A 71 10.88 -9.71 -16.63
N CYS A 72 11.32 -9.83 -15.38
CA CYS A 72 11.36 -11.10 -14.66
C CYS A 72 11.38 -10.92 -13.13
N VAL A 73 11.11 -12.02 -12.43
CA VAL A 73 11.34 -12.17 -10.99
C VAL A 73 12.37 -13.27 -10.75
N ASP A 74 13.45 -12.92 -10.07
CA ASP A 74 14.42 -13.86 -9.55
C ASP A 74 14.05 -14.27 -8.13
N PHE A 75 13.85 -15.57 -7.93
CA PHE A 75 13.75 -16.18 -6.62
C PHE A 75 15.09 -16.81 -6.25
N ILE A 76 15.71 -16.34 -5.17
CA ILE A 76 16.95 -16.89 -4.65
C ILE A 76 16.64 -17.61 -3.34
N GLY A 77 16.78 -18.94 -3.35
CA GLY A 77 16.54 -19.78 -2.18
C GLY A 77 17.61 -19.60 -1.10
N ILE A 78 17.34 -20.13 0.11
CA ILE A 78 18.26 -20.05 1.26
C ILE A 78 19.63 -20.68 0.96
N THR A 79 19.66 -21.69 0.09
CA THR A 79 20.88 -22.38 -0.37
C THR A 79 21.60 -21.65 -1.50
N GLY A 80 21.10 -20.51 -1.96
CA GLY A 80 21.64 -19.74 -3.09
C GLY A 80 21.15 -20.18 -4.46
N HIS A 81 20.33 -21.24 -4.57
CA HIS A 81 19.74 -21.65 -5.83
C HIS A 81 18.81 -20.56 -6.38
N ARG A 82 18.98 -20.20 -7.66
CA ARG A 82 18.23 -19.14 -8.32
C ARG A 82 17.28 -19.73 -9.36
N ILE A 83 16.01 -19.29 -9.30
CA ILE A 83 15.00 -19.55 -10.31
C ILE A 83 14.52 -18.21 -10.84
N SER A 84 14.51 -18.05 -12.16
CA SER A 84 14.02 -16.84 -12.84
C SER A 84 12.69 -17.14 -13.52
N VAL A 85 11.68 -16.31 -13.25
CA VAL A 85 10.35 -16.38 -13.87
C VAL A 85 10.16 -15.15 -14.73
N ALA A 86 9.89 -15.35 -16.02
CA ALA A 86 9.60 -14.25 -16.94
C ALA A 86 8.27 -13.57 -16.58
N LEU A 87 8.23 -12.25 -16.67
CA LEU A 87 7.03 -11.44 -16.53
C LEU A 87 6.56 -11.00 -17.93
N PRO A 88 5.26 -10.69 -18.10
CA PRO A 88 4.78 -10.07 -19.33
C PRO A 88 5.55 -8.78 -19.63
N THR A 89 5.90 -8.57 -20.89
CA THR A 89 6.59 -7.37 -21.38
C THR A 89 5.70 -6.52 -22.30
N ASP A 90 4.44 -6.91 -22.45
CA ASP A 90 3.43 -6.17 -23.21
C ASP A 90 2.89 -4.94 -22.44
N GLU A 91 1.79 -4.36 -22.92
CA GLU A 91 1.18 -3.19 -22.28
C GLU A 91 0.72 -3.44 -20.82
N ASN A 92 0.60 -4.69 -20.39
CA ASN A 92 0.29 -5.11 -19.03
C ASN A 92 1.54 -5.50 -18.23
N ALA A 93 2.74 -5.13 -18.68
CA ALA A 93 3.97 -5.41 -17.96
C ALA A 93 3.90 -5.00 -16.48
N GLU A 94 4.58 -5.77 -15.64
CA GLU A 94 4.78 -5.38 -14.25
C GLU A 94 5.68 -4.15 -14.22
N ILE A 95 5.26 -3.13 -13.46
CA ILE A 95 6.04 -1.91 -13.29
C ILE A 95 6.22 -1.62 -11.81
N ALA A 96 7.28 -0.91 -11.46
CA ALA A 96 7.54 -0.51 -10.09
C ALA A 96 7.49 1.02 -9.97
N ILE A 97 6.50 1.52 -9.22
CA ILE A 97 6.23 2.93 -8.99
C ILE A 97 6.28 3.20 -7.49
N LYS A 98 6.95 4.28 -7.08
CA LYS A 98 6.89 4.76 -5.69
C LYS A 98 5.44 4.92 -5.25
N ARG A 99 5.12 4.36 -4.08
CA ARG A 99 3.78 4.47 -3.49
C ARG A 99 3.27 5.89 -3.31
N SER A 100 4.15 6.86 -3.07
CA SER A 100 3.76 8.27 -2.97
C SER A 100 3.14 8.80 -4.26
N LEU A 101 3.63 8.36 -5.43
CA LEU A 101 3.07 8.74 -6.72
C LEU A 101 1.84 7.91 -7.09
N PHE A 102 1.92 6.59 -6.89
CA PHE A 102 0.83 5.66 -7.21
C PHE A 102 -0.44 5.95 -6.40
N ASP A 103 -0.30 6.06 -5.07
CA ASP A 103 -1.44 6.35 -4.18
C ASP A 103 -2.04 7.73 -4.52
N ASN A 104 -1.20 8.71 -4.87
CA ASN A 104 -1.64 10.06 -5.23
C ASN A 104 -2.47 10.09 -6.50
N VAL A 105 -2.06 9.39 -7.57
CA VAL A 105 -2.87 9.32 -8.80
C VAL A 105 -4.24 8.70 -8.53
N LEU A 106 -4.32 7.67 -7.68
CA LEU A 106 -5.61 7.06 -7.33
C LEU A 106 -6.48 8.00 -6.48
N LEU A 107 -5.90 8.70 -5.50
CA LEU A 107 -6.63 9.62 -4.63
C LEU A 107 -7.15 10.82 -5.43
N GLU A 108 -6.32 11.42 -6.29
CA GLU A 108 -6.73 12.49 -7.20
C GLU A 108 -7.84 12.02 -8.14
N ARG A 109 -7.77 10.79 -8.63
CA ARG A 109 -8.85 10.26 -9.46
C ARG A 109 -10.17 10.15 -8.71
N ALA A 110 -10.15 9.79 -7.42
CA ALA A 110 -11.34 9.78 -6.60
C ALA A 110 -11.93 11.20 -6.44
N ARG A 111 -11.09 12.22 -6.26
CA ARG A 111 -11.50 13.64 -6.21
C ARG A 111 -12.14 14.11 -7.50
N GLU A 112 -11.49 13.84 -8.63
CA GLU A 112 -11.98 14.20 -9.98
C GLU A 112 -13.37 13.61 -10.27
N LEU A 113 -13.69 12.45 -9.69
CA LEU A 113 -14.98 11.78 -9.84
C LEU A 113 -16.04 12.25 -8.83
N GLY A 114 -15.71 13.18 -7.93
CA GLY A 114 -16.64 13.79 -7.00
C GLY A 114 -16.57 13.26 -5.56
N THR A 115 -15.56 12.48 -5.19
CA THR A 115 -15.35 12.09 -3.79
C THR A 115 -14.94 13.30 -2.96
N THR A 116 -15.62 13.53 -1.84
CA THR A 116 -15.16 14.48 -0.81
C THR A 116 -14.03 13.85 -0.01
N VAL A 117 -12.79 14.27 -0.27
CA VAL A 117 -11.59 13.73 0.38
C VAL A 117 -11.15 14.64 1.53
N PHE A 118 -11.14 14.09 2.74
CA PHE A 118 -10.62 14.73 3.95
C PHE A 118 -9.23 14.17 4.24
N GLU A 119 -8.20 14.97 4.00
CA GLU A 119 -6.82 14.67 4.39
C GLU A 119 -6.49 15.24 5.76
N SER A 120 -5.41 14.75 6.38
CA SER A 120 -5.08 15.07 7.77
C SER A 120 -6.24 14.79 8.74
N ALA A 121 -7.15 13.88 8.36
CA ALA A 121 -8.38 13.56 9.06
C ALA A 121 -8.28 12.16 9.64
N THR A 122 -7.96 12.08 10.93
CA THR A 122 -7.93 10.82 11.66
C THR A 122 -9.31 10.51 12.21
N VAL A 123 -9.88 9.38 11.81
CA VAL A 123 -11.10 8.84 12.44
C VAL A 123 -10.78 8.40 13.86
N THR A 124 -11.48 8.95 14.84
CA THR A 124 -11.27 8.69 16.28
C THR A 124 -12.37 7.82 16.88
N THR A 125 -13.61 8.03 16.44
CA THR A 125 -14.79 7.36 16.98
C THR A 125 -15.71 6.91 15.85
N LEU A 126 -16.31 5.74 16.02
CA LEU A 126 -17.35 5.19 15.15
C LEU A 126 -18.53 4.75 16.01
N ILE A 127 -19.72 5.19 15.65
CA ILE A 127 -20.97 4.72 16.24
C ILE A 127 -21.72 3.97 15.14
N SER A 128 -21.99 2.69 15.37
CA SER A 128 -22.74 1.85 14.45
C SER A 128 -24.22 2.25 14.41
N PRO A 129 -24.90 2.01 13.27
CA PRO A 129 -26.35 2.12 13.20
C PRO A 129 -27.05 1.27 14.27
N ASP A 130 -28.17 1.76 14.77
CA ASP A 130 -29.06 1.07 15.70
C ASP A 130 -30.54 1.35 15.31
N PRO A 131 -31.55 0.71 15.93
CA PRO A 131 -32.96 0.91 15.57
C PRO A 131 -33.48 2.36 15.67
N ARG A 132 -32.76 3.25 16.37
CA ARG A 132 -33.08 4.69 16.51
C ARG A 132 -32.25 5.57 15.58
N ASN A 133 -31.16 5.06 15.02
CA ASN A 133 -30.28 5.77 14.11
C ASN A 133 -29.74 4.85 13.01
N GLU A 134 -30.26 5.00 11.80
CA GLU A 134 -29.93 4.15 10.64
C GLU A 134 -28.54 4.43 10.03
N HIS A 135 -27.74 5.33 10.62
CA HIS A 135 -26.51 5.83 10.02
C HIS A 135 -25.29 5.64 10.91
N TRP A 136 -24.16 5.35 10.27
CA TRP A 136 -22.86 5.42 10.89
C TRP A 136 -22.53 6.88 11.21
N ARG A 137 -22.09 7.15 12.45
CA ARG A 137 -21.49 8.43 12.82
C ARG A 137 -19.98 8.27 12.94
N ILE A 138 -19.25 9.07 12.17
CA ILE A 138 -17.80 9.03 12.07
C ILE A 138 -17.24 10.35 12.60
N SER A 139 -16.47 10.30 13.68
CA SER A 139 -15.83 11.49 14.25
C SER A 139 -14.43 11.68 13.67
N ILE A 140 -14.16 12.91 13.20
CA ILE A 140 -12.86 13.39 12.75
C ILE A 140 -12.54 14.72 13.43
N GLY A 141 -11.70 14.69 14.47
CA GLY A 141 -11.55 15.84 15.37
C GLY A 141 -12.89 16.21 16.00
N ASP A 142 -13.28 17.48 15.89
CA ASP A 142 -14.55 18.00 16.42
C ASP A 142 -15.74 17.84 15.45
N GLN A 143 -15.50 17.33 14.24
CA GLN A 143 -16.55 17.15 13.24
C GLN A 143 -17.12 15.72 13.32
N VAL A 144 -18.43 15.61 13.12
CA VAL A 144 -19.14 14.33 12.99
C VAL A 144 -19.76 14.24 11.61
N ILE A 145 -19.43 13.18 10.89
CA ILE A 145 -19.94 12.90 9.55
C ILE A 145 -20.85 11.67 9.61
N GLU A 146 -22.02 11.76 8.97
CA GLU A 146 -22.97 10.66 8.89
C GLU A 146 -22.95 9.98 7.52
N SER A 147 -23.02 8.65 7.52
CA SER A 147 -23.11 7.84 6.31
C SER A 147 -23.97 6.60 6.45
N ARG A 148 -24.54 6.11 5.34
CA ARG A 148 -25.30 4.86 5.32
C ARG A 148 -24.40 3.63 5.37
N THR A 149 -23.24 3.69 4.72
CA THR A 149 -22.29 2.58 4.65
C THR A 149 -20.88 3.05 5.01
N LEU A 150 -20.19 2.26 5.83
CA LEU A 150 -18.78 2.45 6.18
C LEU A 150 -17.92 1.38 5.54
N VAL A 151 -16.83 1.79 4.87
CA VAL A 151 -15.82 0.90 4.29
C VAL A 151 -14.49 1.08 5.04
N ALA A 152 -14.01 -0.01 5.64
CA ALA A 152 -12.70 -0.05 6.28
C ALA A 152 -11.59 -0.31 5.25
N ALA A 153 -10.82 0.72 4.88
CA ALA A 153 -9.74 0.66 3.91
C ALA A 153 -8.40 1.23 4.45
N ASP A 154 -8.24 1.27 5.78
CA ASP A 154 -7.17 1.96 6.51
C ASP A 154 -5.94 1.08 6.82
N GLY A 155 -5.87 -0.07 6.14
CA GLY A 155 -4.70 -0.91 6.02
C GLY A 155 -4.27 -1.62 7.31
N ARG A 156 -2.98 -1.95 7.40
CA ARG A 156 -2.42 -2.81 8.48
C ARG A 156 -2.68 -2.28 9.90
N ASN A 157 -2.72 -0.96 10.06
CA ASN A 157 -2.93 -0.32 11.37
C ASN A 157 -4.38 0.19 11.48
N SER A 158 -5.34 -0.65 11.06
CA SER A 158 -6.75 -0.27 10.94
C SER A 158 -7.31 0.20 12.28
N THR A 159 -7.72 1.47 12.31
CA THR A 159 -8.49 2.07 13.39
C THR A 159 -9.93 1.57 13.34
N VAL A 160 -10.51 1.39 12.15
CA VAL A 160 -11.88 0.87 12.01
C VAL A 160 -11.99 -0.54 12.60
N ALA A 161 -11.09 -1.46 12.22
CA ALA A 161 -11.10 -2.81 12.77
C ALA A 161 -10.91 -2.82 14.30
N ARG A 162 -10.12 -1.88 14.85
CA ARG A 162 -9.96 -1.73 16.29
C ARG A 162 -11.24 -1.28 16.96
N LEU A 163 -11.87 -0.22 16.46
CA LEU A 163 -13.10 0.36 17.02
C LEU A 163 -14.28 -0.60 16.90
N CYS A 164 -14.32 -1.43 15.86
CA CYS A 164 -15.36 -2.44 15.66
C CYS A 164 -15.05 -3.80 16.33
N GLY A 165 -13.93 -3.95 17.04
CA GLY A 165 -13.56 -5.21 17.68
C GLY A 165 -13.22 -6.35 16.71
N LEU A 166 -12.80 -6.03 15.49
CA LEU A 166 -12.50 -6.96 14.39
C LEU A 166 -10.99 -7.28 14.24
N LEU A 167 -10.14 -6.78 15.15
CA LEU A 167 -8.71 -7.04 15.06
C LEU A 167 -8.40 -8.54 15.25
N PRO A 168 -7.65 -9.17 14.33
CA PRO A 168 -7.25 -10.55 14.51
C PRO A 168 -6.22 -10.67 15.64
N ARG A 169 -6.21 -11.81 16.34
CA ARG A 169 -5.15 -12.12 17.30
C ARG A 169 -3.83 -12.33 16.55
N PRO A 170 -2.75 -11.59 16.87
CA PRO A 170 -1.47 -11.75 16.18
C PRO A 170 -0.86 -13.12 16.52
N THR A 171 -0.56 -13.92 15.50
CA THR A 171 0.03 -15.26 15.67
C THR A 171 1.54 -15.29 15.43
N LYS A 172 2.07 -14.37 14.62
CA LYS A 172 3.51 -14.24 14.29
C LYS A 172 3.86 -12.78 14.00
N GLU A 173 4.91 -12.27 14.62
CA GLU A 173 5.42 -10.93 14.34
C GLU A 173 6.60 -10.95 13.37
N ARG A 174 6.57 -10.00 12.43
CA ARG A 174 7.66 -9.70 11.50
C ARG A 174 7.84 -8.19 11.43
N ILE A 175 9.09 -7.78 11.30
CA ILE A 175 9.47 -6.39 11.03
C ILE A 175 10.01 -6.33 9.62
N ALA A 176 9.68 -5.26 8.91
CA ALA A 176 10.25 -4.96 7.61
C ALA A 176 10.88 -3.56 7.63
N LEU A 177 12.00 -3.42 6.94
CA LEU A 177 12.62 -2.14 6.62
C LEU A 177 12.58 -1.95 5.12
N GLN A 178 12.52 -0.69 4.72
CA GLN A 178 12.60 -0.25 3.35
C GLN A 178 13.53 0.95 3.24
N GLY A 179 14.23 1.04 2.12
CA GLY A 179 14.81 2.28 1.63
C GLY A 179 14.88 2.29 0.11
N HIS A 180 15.19 3.45 -0.44
CA HIS A 180 15.53 3.63 -1.83
C HIS A 180 17.00 4.00 -1.93
N LEU A 181 17.74 3.27 -2.76
CA LEU A 181 19.17 3.47 -3.01
C LEU A 181 19.38 3.86 -4.47
N PRO A 182 20.53 4.45 -4.86
CA PRO A 182 20.88 4.58 -6.27
C PRO A 182 20.87 3.21 -6.97
N LEU A 183 20.29 3.14 -8.16
CA LEU A 183 20.20 1.92 -8.96
C LEU A 183 21.59 1.52 -9.48
N PRO A 184 22.09 0.30 -9.20
CA PRO A 184 23.32 -0.19 -9.79
C PRO A 184 23.19 -0.36 -11.31
N HIS A 185 24.25 -0.01 -12.06
CA HIS A 185 24.25 -0.05 -13.53
C HIS A 185 23.94 -1.44 -14.13
N ASP A 186 24.26 -2.52 -13.43
CA ASP A 186 24.11 -3.92 -13.86
C ASP A 186 22.91 -4.64 -13.23
N PHE A 187 22.03 -3.91 -12.54
CA PHE A 187 20.86 -4.49 -11.89
C PHE A 187 19.80 -4.98 -12.90
N GLY A 188 19.63 -4.28 -14.02
CA GLY A 188 18.64 -4.62 -15.06
C GLY A 188 17.18 -4.55 -14.62
N ASP A 189 16.30 -5.03 -15.49
CA ASP A 189 14.84 -4.88 -15.38
C ASP A 189 14.20 -6.09 -14.68
N ARG A 190 14.51 -6.28 -13.39
CA ARG A 190 14.08 -7.47 -12.64
C ARG A 190 13.67 -7.17 -11.20
N VAL A 191 12.80 -7.99 -10.65
CA VAL A 191 12.58 -8.08 -9.21
C VAL A 191 13.47 -9.18 -8.65
N VAL A 192 14.13 -8.95 -7.52
CA VAL A 192 14.89 -9.98 -6.81
C VAL A 192 14.24 -10.26 -5.46
N LEU A 193 13.81 -11.50 -5.25
CA LEU A 193 13.29 -12.01 -3.98
C LEU A 193 14.27 -13.05 -3.42
N GLU A 194 15.04 -12.64 -2.41
CA GLU A 194 16.04 -13.49 -1.76
C GLU A 194 15.52 -13.99 -0.41
N PHE A 195 15.30 -15.31 -0.31
CA PHE A 195 14.82 -15.97 0.89
C PHE A 195 15.96 -16.19 1.88
N ARG A 196 15.67 -15.93 3.16
CA ARG A 196 16.61 -16.11 4.28
C ARG A 196 15.95 -16.95 5.37
N PRO A 197 16.72 -17.63 6.24
CA PRO A 197 16.16 -18.47 7.30
C PRO A 197 15.10 -17.78 8.17
N GLU A 198 15.25 -16.48 8.40
CA GLU A 198 14.34 -15.69 9.24
C GLU A 198 13.46 -14.70 8.48
N GLY A 199 13.45 -14.70 7.14
CA GLY A 199 12.69 -13.72 6.37
C GLY A 199 13.04 -13.70 4.88
N TYR A 200 12.96 -12.52 4.27
CA TYR A 200 13.37 -12.34 2.88
C TYR A 200 13.79 -10.90 2.63
N SER A 201 14.53 -10.67 1.56
CA SER A 201 14.79 -9.34 0.98
C SER A 201 14.17 -9.23 -0.40
N GLY A 202 13.60 -8.08 -0.70
CA GLY A 202 13.07 -7.72 -2.01
C GLY A 202 13.84 -6.54 -2.58
N GLN A 203 14.10 -6.58 -3.88
CA GLN A 203 14.74 -5.50 -4.61
C GLN A 203 14.03 -5.29 -5.95
N ALA A 204 13.76 -4.04 -6.32
CA ALA A 204 13.19 -3.73 -7.63
C ALA A 204 13.62 -2.32 -8.07
N PRO A 205 14.03 -2.11 -9.33
CA PRO A 205 14.25 -0.77 -9.84
C PRO A 205 12.93 -0.02 -9.77
N VAL A 206 12.97 1.21 -9.30
CA VAL A 206 11.85 2.15 -9.37
C VAL A 206 12.27 3.33 -10.24
N GLY A 207 11.33 4.24 -10.54
CA GLY A 207 11.64 5.45 -11.30
C GLY A 207 12.80 6.28 -10.72
N ASP A 208 13.34 7.16 -11.55
CA ASP A 208 14.41 8.13 -11.19
C ASP A 208 15.77 7.51 -10.85
N GLY A 209 16.10 6.36 -11.45
CA GLY A 209 17.41 5.71 -11.22
C GLY A 209 17.59 5.21 -9.79
N GLN A 210 16.50 4.80 -9.14
CA GLN A 210 16.52 4.29 -7.78
C GLN A 210 16.17 2.80 -7.72
N LEU A 211 16.64 2.13 -6.68
CA LEU A 211 16.34 0.75 -6.34
C LEU A 211 15.57 0.73 -5.02
N ASN A 212 14.33 0.24 -5.03
CA ASN A 212 13.65 -0.13 -3.79
C ASN A 212 14.35 -1.34 -3.20
N VAL A 213 14.77 -1.24 -1.95
CA VAL A 213 15.30 -2.37 -1.18
C VAL A 213 14.45 -2.52 0.06
N ASN A 214 13.89 -3.70 0.24
CA ASN A 214 13.16 -4.06 1.43
C ASN A 214 13.72 -5.34 2.05
N ARG A 215 13.62 -5.43 3.38
CA ARG A 215 14.05 -6.61 4.12
C ARG A 215 13.10 -6.87 5.25
N SER A 216 12.56 -8.08 5.29
CA SER A 216 11.74 -8.57 6.40
C SER A 216 12.47 -9.59 7.24
N ARG A 217 12.17 -9.62 8.53
CA ARG A 217 12.66 -10.62 9.48
C ARG A 217 11.57 -10.96 10.50
N ARG A 218 11.50 -12.22 10.91
CA ARG A 218 10.68 -12.68 12.03
C ARG A 218 11.24 -12.14 13.35
N CYS A 219 10.35 -11.68 14.24
CA CYS A 219 10.74 -11.40 15.62
C CYS A 219 11.00 -12.73 16.33
N ALA A 220 12.15 -12.86 17.00
CA ALA A 220 12.39 -13.99 17.91
C ALA A 220 11.40 -13.92 19.08
N ARG A 221 10.87 -15.08 19.51
CA ARG A 221 9.96 -15.15 20.67
C ARG A 221 10.64 -14.50 21.89
N GLY A 222 9.94 -13.59 22.56
CA GLY A 222 10.43 -12.91 23.76
C GLY A 222 11.45 -11.78 23.55
N ARG A 223 11.77 -11.39 22.30
CA ARG A 223 12.66 -10.25 22.02
C ARG A 223 11.88 -9.05 21.52
N SER A 224 12.25 -7.86 21.99
CA SER A 224 11.62 -6.60 21.57
C SER A 224 11.84 -6.31 20.09
N SER A 225 10.89 -5.62 19.47
CA SER A 225 10.96 -5.18 18.07
C SER A 225 12.22 -4.35 17.75
N ALA A 226 12.70 -3.57 18.72
CA ALA A 226 13.94 -2.81 18.63
C ALA A 226 15.20 -3.69 18.42
N SER A 227 15.25 -4.87 19.03
CA SER A 227 16.38 -5.80 18.87
C SER A 227 16.41 -6.44 17.47
N ALA A 228 15.24 -6.80 16.93
CA ALA A 228 15.10 -7.31 15.58
C ALA A 228 15.43 -6.22 14.55
N PHE A 229 14.99 -4.97 14.78
CA PHE A 229 15.32 -3.80 13.94
C PHE A 229 16.83 -3.59 13.79
N ARG A 230 17.59 -3.58 14.90
CA ARG A 230 19.06 -3.44 14.86
C ARG A 230 19.73 -4.55 14.04
N GLN A 231 19.19 -5.77 14.08
CA GLN A 231 19.75 -6.87 13.33
C GLN A 231 19.38 -6.86 11.84
N VAL A 232 18.22 -6.30 11.45
CA VAL A 232 17.90 -6.07 10.02
C VAL A 232 18.92 -5.10 9.40
N ILE A 233 19.30 -4.04 10.13
CA ILE A 233 20.33 -3.08 9.70
C ILE A 233 21.72 -3.71 9.67
N ARG A 234 22.14 -4.40 10.73
CA ARG A 234 23.49 -5.00 10.84
C ARG A 234 23.72 -6.17 9.88
N GLY A 235 22.68 -6.94 9.57
CA GLY A 235 22.77 -8.06 8.64
C GLY A 235 23.02 -7.67 7.18
N GLY A 236 23.11 -6.37 6.85
CA GLY A 236 23.54 -5.86 5.54
C GLY A 236 25.03 -5.51 5.46
N ARG A 237 25.79 -5.61 6.56
CA ARG A 237 27.24 -5.31 6.60
C ARG A 237 28.15 -6.54 6.46
N SER A 238 27.66 -7.64 5.89
CA SER A 238 28.43 -8.88 5.75
C SER A 238 28.68 -9.21 4.29
N ARG A 239 29.97 -9.35 3.94
CA ARG A 239 30.60 -9.63 2.63
C ARG A 239 30.89 -8.39 1.77
N ARG A 240 31.92 -7.63 2.20
CA ARG A 240 32.97 -7.19 1.27
C ARG A 240 33.93 -8.35 1.06
#